data_AF-A0A9E6FBS4-F1
#
_entry.id   AF-A0A9E6FBS4-F1
#
_cell.length_a   1.000
_cell.length_b   1.000
_cell.length_c   1.000
_cell.angle_alpha   90.00
_cell.angle_beta   90.00
_cell.angle_gamma   90.00
#
_symmetry.space_group_name_H-M   'P 1'
#
loop_
_entity.id
_entity.type
_entity.pdbx_description
1 polymer ?
#
loop_
_entity_poly.entity_id
_entity_poly.type
_entity_poly.pdbx_seq_one_letter_code
_entity_poly.pdbx_strand_id
1 'polypeptide(L)' 'MTRKKSGKWKIHKVMREFKAGTLRTPSGKKVTNRNQAIAIAMSEAKMTKKKKPRKAKKR' A
#
# COMPACT_ATOMS: atom_id res chain seq x y z
N MET A 1 22.88 -9.50 7.23
CA MET A 1 21.59 -9.17 7.90
C MET A 1 20.82 -8.14 7.08
N THR A 2 19.76 -8.52 6.38
CA THR A 2 18.92 -7.55 5.66
C THR A 2 18.13 -6.73 6.68
N ARG A 3 18.51 -5.46 6.85
CA ARG A 3 17.85 -4.53 7.78
C ARG A 3 16.38 -4.40 7.36
N LYS A 4 15.49 -5.12 8.06
CA LYS A 4 14.03 -5.16 7.78
C LYS A 4 13.48 -3.76 7.97
N LYS A 5 13.44 -2.96 6.90
CA LYS A 5 12.86 -1.61 6.94
C LYS A 5 11.41 -1.73 7.40
N SER A 6 11.11 -1.07 8.51
CA SER A 6 9.82 -1.15 9.20
C SER A 6 8.68 -0.73 8.26
N GLY A 7 7.46 -1.26 8.47
CA GLY A 7 6.29 -0.90 7.64
C GLY A 7 6.06 0.62 7.57
N LYS A 8 6.43 1.35 8.63
CA LYS A 8 6.41 2.82 8.69
C LYS A 8 7.26 3.48 7.59
N TRP A 9 8.43 2.92 7.27
CA TRP A 9 9.29 3.47 6.21
C TRP A 9 8.65 3.36 4.82
N LYS A 10 7.97 2.24 4.54
CA LYS A 10 7.26 2.05 3.27
C LYS A 10 6.08 3.01 3.14
N ILE A 11 5.31 3.20 4.21
CA ILE A 11 4.25 4.20 4.24
C ILE A 11 4.81 5.58 3.95
N HIS A 12 5.90 5.96 4.61
CA HIS A 12 6.52 7.26 4.39
C HIS A 12 7.01 7.42 2.93
N LYS A 13 7.61 6.38 2.34
CA LYS A 13 8.05 6.39 0.95
C LYS A 13 6.89 6.65 -0.02
N VAL A 14 5.82 5.85 0.08
CA VAL A 14 4.63 5.99 -0.79
C VAL A 14 3.98 7.35 -0.62
N MET A 15 3.84 7.83 0.62
CA MET A 15 3.25 9.14 0.90
C MET A 15 4.12 10.30 0.37
N ARG A 16 5.45 10.15 0.36
CA ARG A 16 6.37 11.11 -0.24
C ARG A 16 6.22 11.14 -1.77
N GLU A 17 6.12 9.99 -2.43
CA GLU A 17 5.87 9.89 -3.87
C GLU A 17 4.49 10.45 -4.26
N PHE A 18 3.47 10.23 -3.43
CA PHE A 18 2.17 10.86 -3.61
C PHE A 18 2.25 12.39 -3.49
N LYS A 19 2.94 12.91 -2.46
CA LYS A 19 3.12 14.36 -2.29
C LYS A 19 3.95 14.98 -3.41
N ALA A 20 4.90 14.24 -3.98
CA ALA A 20 5.64 14.62 -5.17
C ALA A 20 4.84 14.50 -6.48
N GLY A 21 3.66 13.88 -6.44
CA GLY A 21 2.83 13.65 -7.62
C GLY A 21 3.45 12.63 -8.59
N THR A 22 4.29 11.70 -8.12
CA THR A 22 4.90 10.67 -8.97
C THR A 22 4.29 9.29 -8.74
N LEU A 23 3.45 9.13 -7.71
CA LEU A 23 2.77 7.87 -7.41
C LEU A 23 1.78 7.48 -8.53
N ARG A 24 1.91 6.26 -9.05
CA ARG A 24 1.06 5.69 -10.09
C ARG A 24 0.41 4.38 -9.62
N THR A 25 -0.74 4.08 -10.19
CA THR A 25 -1.41 2.78 -10.05
C THR A 25 -0.68 1.73 -10.91
N PRO A 26 -0.91 0.42 -10.65
CA PRO A 26 -0.38 -0.64 -11.50
C PRO A 26 -0.80 -0.50 -12.98
N SER A 27 -1.95 0.12 -13.25
CA SER A 27 -2.45 0.42 -14.59
C SER A 27 -1.84 1.70 -15.20
N GLY A 28 -0.81 2.30 -14.58
CA GLY A 28 -0.11 3.48 -15.09
C GLY A 28 -0.82 4.81 -14.86
N LYS A 29 -1.98 4.86 -14.18
CA LYS A 29 -2.69 6.11 -13.89
C LYS A 29 -2.09 6.82 -12.68
N LYS A 30 -2.05 8.15 -12.69
CA LYS A 30 -1.57 8.95 -11.55
C LYS A 30 -2.52 8.79 -10.36
N VAL A 31 -1.98 8.61 -9.16
CA VAL A 31 -2.80 8.59 -7.93
C VAL A 31 -3.09 10.02 -7.52
N THR A 32 -4.35 10.43 -7.63
CA THR A 32 -4.82 11.77 -7.25
C THR A 32 -5.40 11.80 -5.84
N ASN A 33 -5.98 10.67 -5.41
CA ASN A 33 -6.72 10.58 -4.15
C ASN A 33 -5.81 10.12 -3.01
N ARG A 34 -5.77 10.90 -1.91
CA ARG A 34 -4.97 10.57 -0.71
C ARG A 34 -5.36 9.23 -0.10
N ASN A 35 -6.66 8.90 -0.07
CA ASN A 35 -7.15 7.62 0.43
C ASN A 35 -6.60 6.42 -0.36
N GLN A 36 -6.45 6.57 -1.67
CA GLN A 36 -5.86 5.55 -2.53
C GLN A 36 -4.36 5.38 -2.24
N ALA A 37 -3.63 6.48 -2.04
CA ALA A 37 -2.22 6.43 -1.65
C ALA A 37 -2.03 5.72 -0.30
N ILE A 38 -2.90 5.98 0.69
CA ILE A 38 -2.89 5.28 1.98
C ILE A 38 -3.15 3.78 1.81
N ALA A 39 -4.09 3.38 0.95
CA ALA A 39 -4.37 1.98 0.69
C ALA A 39 -3.16 1.24 0.07
N ILE A 40 -2.45 1.89 -0.86
CA ILE A 40 -1.21 1.36 -1.45
C ILE A 40 -0.12 1.25 -0.37
N ALA A 41 0.07 2.32 0.42
CA ALA A 41 1.04 2.37 1.51
C ALA A 41 0.84 1.24 2.54
N MET A 42 -0.41 1.00 2.97
CA MET A 42 -0.74 -0.10 3.89
C MET A 42 -0.52 -1.48 3.26
N SER A 43 -0.82 -1.62 1.97
CA SER A 43 -0.61 -2.87 1.22
C SER A 43 0.88 -3.21 1.08
N GLU A 44 1.72 -2.23 0.74
CA GLU A 44 3.19 -2.40 0.66
C GLU A 44 3.83 -2.70 2.02
N ALA A 45 3.34 -2.04 3.06
CA ALA A 45 3.79 -2.23 4.43
C ALA A 45 3.41 -3.59 5.01
N LYS A 46 2.65 -4.42 4.26
CA LYS A 46 2.04 -5.67 4.75
C LYS A 46 1.28 -5.44 6.07
N MET A 47 0.73 -4.24 6.25
CA MET A 47 -0.15 -3.89 7.37
C MET A 47 -1.60 -4.31 7.06
N THR A 48 -1.76 -5.42 6.33
CA THR A 48 -3.09 -5.98 6.12
C THR A 48 -3.54 -6.55 7.47
N LYS A 49 -4.68 -6.06 7.98
CA LYS A 49 -5.40 -6.77 9.05
C LYS A 49 -5.49 -8.23 8.59
N LYS A 50 -5.02 -9.19 9.41
CA LYS A 50 -5.03 -10.63 9.10
C LYS A 50 -6.33 -10.93 8.37
N LYS A 51 -6.25 -11.33 7.09
CA LYS A 51 -7.45 -11.65 6.31
C LYS A 51 -8.19 -12.72 7.10
N LYS A 52 -9.35 -12.36 7.67
CA LYS A 52 -10.31 -13.34 8.19
C LYS A 52 -10.49 -14.36 7.05
N PRO A 53 -10.31 -15.66 7.28
CA PRO A 53 -10.37 -16.64 6.21
C PRO A 53 -11.67 -16.41 5.45
N ARG A 54 -11.56 -16.11 4.16
CA ARG A 54 -12.73 -15.99 3.28
C ARG A 54 -13.39 -17.36 3.33
N LYS A 55 -14.52 -17.49 4.02
CA LYS A 55 -15.34 -18.71 3.97
C LYS A 55 -15.51 -19.00 2.49
N ALA A 56 -14.98 -20.14 2.05
CA ALA A 56 -15.05 -20.58 0.67
C ALA A 56 -16.50 -20.46 0.23
N LYS A 57 -16.75 -19.63 -0.79
CA LYS A 57 -18.06 -19.55 -1.42
C LYS A 57 -18.26 -20.94 -2.03
N LYS A 58 -19.06 -21.77 -1.34
CA LYS A 58 -19.58 -23.02 -1.90
C LYS A 58 -20.23 -22.64 -3.24
N ARG A 59 -19.74 -23.28 -4.30
CA ARG A 59 -20.32 -23.18 -5.64
C ARG A 59 -21.78 -23.59 -5.60
#